data_AF-A0A6A3DI06-F1
#
_entry.id   AF-A0A6A3DI06-F1
#
_cell.length_a   1.000
_cell.length_b   1.000
_cell.length_c   1.000
_cell.angle_alpha   90.00
_cell.angle_beta   90.00
_cell.angle_gamma   90.00
#
_symmetry.space_group_name_H-M   'P 1'
#
loop_
_entity.id
_entity.type
_entity.pdbx_description
1 polymer ?
#
loop_
_entity_poly.entity_id
_entity_poly.type
_entity_poly.pdbx_seq_one_letter_code
_entity_poly.pdbx_strand_id
1 'polypeptide(L)'
;MIVSSYAVDYLASYDQTSAGPGATDMANHVVSVADECPDTVFVLGGYSQGASVTDIAIGIKTVLGTGDSIPDTLSSRIKAIVTFGNPLKLTGETIASASSTYGSKAIEFCNTGDPVCGNGFNVMAHLTYATDGSVTTAAQKAAAL
;
A
#
# COMPACT_ATOMS: atom_id res chain seq x y z
N MET A 1 13.34 18.69 8.16
CA MET A 1 12.22 17.72 8.05
C MET A 1 12.60 16.49 8.83
N ILE A 2 11.70 16.02 9.71
CA ILE A 2 11.85 14.74 10.41
C ILE A 2 10.97 13.75 9.64
N VAL A 3 11.50 12.55 9.40
CA VAL A 3 10.75 11.45 8.83
C VAL A 3 10.68 10.37 9.90
N SER A 4 9.46 9.95 10.25
CA SER A 4 9.19 8.79 11.08
C SER A 4 8.48 7.72 10.26
N SER A 5 8.52 6.49 10.73
CA SER A 5 7.86 5.36 10.10
C SER A 5 7.07 4.56 11.13
N TYR A 6 5.94 4.02 10.71
CA TYR A 6 5.15 3.08 11.48
C TYR A 6 5.01 1.78 10.69
N ALA A 7 5.33 0.66 11.34
CA ALA A 7 5.05 -0.65 10.81
C ALA A 7 3.64 -1.04 11.27
N VAL A 8 2.73 -1.18 10.31
CA VAL A 8 1.34 -1.59 10.56
C VAL A 8 1.34 -2.92 11.32
N ASP A 9 0.63 -2.94 12.44
CA ASP A 9 0.60 -4.08 13.36
C ASP A 9 -0.56 -5.02 13.03
N TYR A 10 -0.22 -6.16 12.43
CA TYR A 10 -1.18 -7.17 12.05
C TYR A 10 -0.51 -8.53 11.87
N LEU A 11 -1.30 -9.60 11.78
CA LEU A 11 -0.78 -10.97 11.77
C LEU A 11 0.11 -11.29 10.57
N ALA A 12 -0.10 -10.62 9.42
CA ALA A 12 0.57 -10.93 8.15
C ALA A 12 0.60 -12.44 7.85
N SER A 13 -0.48 -13.14 8.19
CA SER A 13 -0.51 -14.60 8.23
C SER A 13 -0.51 -15.21 6.83
N TYR A 14 0.07 -16.41 6.72
CA TYR A 14 0.21 -17.12 5.46
C TYR A 14 -1.14 -17.38 4.76
N ASP A 15 -2.22 -17.55 5.54
CA ASP A 15 -3.57 -17.80 5.04
C ASP A 15 -4.21 -16.60 4.31
N GLN A 16 -3.54 -15.44 4.28
CA GLN A 16 -3.97 -14.23 3.58
C GLN A 16 -5.31 -13.65 4.05
N THR A 17 -5.71 -13.92 5.29
CA THR A 17 -7.00 -13.43 5.84
C THR A 17 -6.86 -12.17 6.70
N SER A 18 -5.62 -11.73 6.96
CA SER A 18 -5.35 -10.63 7.90
C SER A 18 -5.24 -9.23 7.28
N ALA A 19 -5.43 -9.06 5.97
CA ALA A 19 -5.30 -7.74 5.34
C ALA A 19 -6.33 -6.73 5.86
N GLY A 20 -7.55 -7.18 6.20
CA GLY A 20 -8.60 -6.35 6.81
C GLY A 20 -8.17 -5.72 8.14
N PRO A 21 -7.80 -6.53 9.16
CA PRO A 21 -7.26 -6.02 10.42
C PRO A 21 -6.08 -5.06 10.26
N GLY A 22 -5.14 -5.35 9.35
CA GLY A 22 -4.03 -4.44 9.08
C GLY A 22 -4.48 -3.11 8.47
N ALA A 23 -5.53 -3.10 7.66
CA ALA A 23 -6.07 -1.86 7.10
C ALA A 23 -6.72 -0.99 8.17
N THR A 24 -7.45 -1.62 9.11
CA THR A 24 -7.97 -0.94 10.30
C THR A 24 -6.84 -0.33 11.13
N ASP A 25 -5.77 -1.07 11.38
CA ASP A 25 -4.61 -0.55 12.12
C ASP A 25 -3.95 0.63 11.39
N MET A 26 -3.69 0.51 10.09
CA MET A 26 -3.14 1.59 9.25
C MET A 26 -4.03 2.85 9.29
N ALA A 27 -5.34 2.68 9.11
CA ALA A 27 -6.29 3.79 9.12
C ALA A 27 -6.33 4.50 10.48
N ASN A 28 -6.40 3.73 11.58
CA ASN A 28 -6.38 4.25 12.94
C ASN A 28 -5.10 5.01 13.25
N HIS A 29 -3.94 4.49 12.83
CA HIS A 29 -2.66 5.15 13.02
C HIS A 29 -2.59 6.49 12.27
N VAL A 30 -3.03 6.52 11.00
CA VAL A 30 -3.08 7.76 10.21
C VAL A 30 -3.98 8.80 10.87
N VAL A 31 -5.16 8.41 11.36
CA VAL A 31 -6.08 9.31 12.07
C VAL A 31 -5.45 9.83 13.37
N SER A 32 -4.88 8.94 14.19
CA SER A 32 -4.21 9.33 15.45
C SER A 32 -3.08 10.32 15.22
N VAL A 33 -2.20 10.07 14.24
CA VAL A 33 -1.12 11.01 13.90
C VAL A 33 -1.67 12.31 13.32
N ALA A 34 -2.77 12.26 12.56
CA ALA A 34 -3.40 13.44 11.98
C ALA A 34 -4.00 14.37 13.05
N ASP A 35 -4.54 13.79 14.12
CA ASP A 35 -5.12 14.51 15.27
C ASP A 35 -4.03 15.12 16.16
N GLU A 36 -2.94 14.38 16.42
CA GLU A 36 -1.82 14.85 17.25
C GLU A 36 -0.94 15.86 16.52
N CYS A 37 -0.76 15.68 15.21
CA CYS A 37 0.11 16.48 14.37
C CYS A 37 -0.65 16.97 13.12
N PRO A 38 -1.38 18.10 13.20
CA PRO A 38 -2.26 18.59 12.13
C PRO A 38 -1.58 18.83 10.78
N ASP A 39 -0.27 19.12 10.78
CA ASP A 39 0.50 19.42 9.57
C ASP A 39 1.21 18.20 8.95
N THR A 40 1.18 17.03 9.61
CA THR A 40 1.84 15.82 9.10
C THR A 40 1.27 15.40 7.75
N VAL A 41 2.15 15.05 6.82
CA VAL A 41 1.77 14.41 5.56
C VAL A 41 2.23 12.96 5.58
N PHE A 42 1.54 12.12 4.82
CA PHE A 42 1.73 10.67 4.87
C PHE A 42 2.17 10.14 3.51
N VAL A 43 3.05 9.15 3.56
CA VAL A 43 3.30 8.22 2.45
C VAL A 43 2.87 6.86 2.95
N LEU A 44 1.94 6.23 2.24
CA LEU A 44 1.50 4.88 2.57
C LEU A 44 2.27 3.88 1.71
N GLY A 45 2.43 2.67 2.19
CA GLY A 45 2.97 1.62 1.35
C GLY A 45 2.80 0.22 1.90
N GLY A 46 3.04 -0.74 1.01
CA GLY A 46 2.78 -2.13 1.30
C GLY A 46 3.48 -3.08 0.34
N TYR A 47 3.86 -4.24 0.86
CA TYR A 47 4.45 -5.34 0.09
C TYR A 47 3.55 -6.57 0.21
N SER A 48 3.26 -7.23 -0.92
CA SER A 48 2.46 -8.47 -0.94
C SER A 48 1.10 -8.28 -0.26
N GLN A 49 0.77 -9.05 0.77
CA GLN A 49 -0.45 -8.84 1.60
C GLN A 49 -0.56 -7.41 2.16
N GLY A 50 0.57 -6.78 2.51
CA GLY A 50 0.61 -5.39 2.98
C GLY A 50 0.22 -4.38 1.91
N ALA A 51 0.34 -4.71 0.62
CA ALA A 51 -0.21 -3.90 -0.45
C ALA A 51 -1.74 -3.94 -0.42
N SER A 52 -2.35 -5.10 -0.16
CA SER A 52 -3.80 -5.21 0.02
C SER A 52 -4.29 -4.56 1.31
N VAL A 53 -3.50 -4.56 2.39
CA VAL A 53 -3.74 -3.70 3.56
C VAL A 53 -3.85 -2.24 3.12
N THR A 54 -2.91 -1.78 2.30
CA THR A 54 -2.88 -0.40 1.78
C THR A 54 -4.10 -0.11 0.92
N ASP A 55 -4.48 -1.03 0.03
CA ASP A 55 -5.66 -0.91 -0.83
C ASP A 55 -6.95 -0.74 -0.02
N ILE A 56 -7.16 -1.61 0.99
CA ILE A 56 -8.34 -1.53 1.87
C ILE A 56 -8.33 -0.22 2.66
N ALA A 57 -7.17 0.17 3.20
CA ALA A 57 -7.03 1.40 3.99
C ALA A 57 -7.32 2.67 3.17
N ILE A 58 -7.18 2.63 1.85
CA ILE A 58 -7.55 3.75 0.95
C ILE A 58 -8.94 3.57 0.31
N GLY A 59 -9.73 2.59 0.76
CA GLY A 59 -11.12 2.37 0.36
C GLY A 59 -11.32 1.46 -0.86
N ILE A 60 -10.26 0.81 -1.38
CA ILE A 60 -10.38 -0.17 -2.46
C ILE A 60 -10.81 -1.51 -1.85
N LYS A 61 -11.87 -2.10 -2.40
CA LYS A 61 -12.34 -3.42 -1.97
C LYS A 61 -11.43 -4.49 -2.55
N THR A 62 -10.96 -5.40 -1.70
CA THR A 62 -10.14 -6.54 -2.12
C THR A 62 -10.79 -7.85 -1.68
N VAL A 63 -10.29 -8.97 -2.20
CA VAL A 63 -10.72 -10.31 -1.77
C VAL A 63 -10.00 -10.79 -0.49
N LEU A 64 -9.01 -10.04 0.00
CA LEU A 64 -8.15 -10.44 1.14
C LEU A 64 -8.65 -9.92 2.50
N GLY A 65 -9.83 -9.31 2.53
CA GLY A 65 -10.53 -8.95 3.75
C GLY A 65 -11.26 -7.61 3.67
N THR A 66 -11.85 -7.25 4.80
CA THR A 66 -12.52 -5.97 5.02
C THR A 66 -11.92 -5.33 6.26
N GLY A 67 -11.68 -4.02 6.20
CA GLY A 67 -11.17 -3.23 7.30
C GLY A 67 -11.63 -1.78 7.15
N ASP A 68 -11.22 -0.95 8.09
CA ASP A 68 -11.50 0.48 8.04
C ASP A 68 -10.64 1.17 6.98
N SER A 69 -11.14 2.30 6.48
CA SER A 69 -10.45 3.16 5.53
C SER A 69 -10.15 4.52 6.14
N ILE A 70 -9.04 5.12 5.72
CA ILE A 70 -8.68 6.49 6.05
C ILE A 70 -9.80 7.43 5.59
N PRO A 71 -10.33 8.30 6.47
CA PRO A 71 -11.37 9.25 6.09
C PRO A 71 -10.95 10.15 4.92
N ASP A 72 -11.90 10.43 4.01
CA ASP A 72 -11.65 11.28 2.83
C ASP A 72 -11.14 12.69 3.19
N THR A 73 -11.44 13.18 4.38
CA THR A 73 -10.94 14.45 4.92
C THR A 73 -9.40 14.49 5.03
N LEU A 74 -8.74 13.33 5.14
CA LEU A 74 -7.29 13.19 5.20
C LEU A 74 -6.66 12.86 3.84
N SER A 75 -7.44 12.65 2.79
CA SER A 75 -6.94 12.24 1.47
C SER A 75 -5.91 13.20 0.86
N SER A 76 -6.03 14.51 1.14
CA SER A 76 -5.09 15.54 0.68
C SER A 76 -3.73 15.49 1.40
N ARG A 77 -3.68 14.86 2.58
CA ARG A 77 -2.48 14.65 3.40
C ARG A 77 -1.72 13.39 3.01
N ILE A 78 -2.36 12.45 2.30
CA ILE A 78 -1.66 11.33 1.66
C ILE A 78 -0.99 11.84 0.38
N LYS A 79 0.34 11.84 0.31
CA LYS A 79 1.11 12.39 -0.81
C LYS A 79 1.53 11.35 -1.84
N ALA A 80 1.86 10.16 -1.38
CA ALA A 80 2.22 9.04 -2.24
C ALA A 80 1.72 7.72 -1.64
N ILE A 81 1.43 6.77 -2.51
CA ILE A 81 1.12 5.39 -2.14
C ILE A 81 2.05 4.48 -2.93
N VAL A 82 2.83 3.66 -2.22
CA VAL A 82 3.87 2.82 -2.82
C VAL A 82 3.58 1.36 -2.55
N THR A 83 3.36 0.57 -3.59
CA THR A 83 3.11 -0.88 -3.43
C THR A 83 4.10 -1.72 -4.22
N PHE A 84 4.44 -2.89 -3.66
CA PHE A 84 5.30 -3.89 -4.28
C PHE A 84 4.60 -5.24 -4.27
N GLY A 85 4.46 -5.86 -5.45
CA GLY A 85 3.81 -7.16 -5.57
C GLY A 85 2.33 -7.15 -5.14
N ASN A 86 1.57 -6.12 -5.54
CA ASN A 86 0.18 -5.94 -5.11
C ASN A 86 -0.77 -7.00 -5.73
N PRO A 87 -1.46 -7.83 -4.91
CA PRO A 87 -2.48 -8.79 -5.38
C PRO A 87 -3.64 -8.18 -6.18
N LEU A 88 -3.96 -6.89 -6.00
CA LEU A 88 -5.04 -6.21 -6.73
C LEU A 88 -4.91 -6.38 -8.26
N LYS A 89 -3.68 -6.48 -8.77
CA LYS A 89 -3.43 -6.66 -10.20
C LYS A 89 -3.94 -8.00 -10.75
N LEU A 90 -4.15 -9.02 -9.91
CA LEU A 90 -4.77 -10.28 -10.31
C LEU A 90 -6.27 -10.13 -10.63
N THR A 91 -6.94 -9.10 -10.12
CA THR A 91 -8.34 -8.78 -10.48
C THR A 91 -8.43 -7.86 -11.69
N GLY A 92 -7.29 -7.52 -12.32
CA GLY A 92 -7.23 -6.63 -13.48
C GLY A 92 -7.20 -5.14 -13.11
N GLU A 93 -7.01 -4.81 -11.84
CA GLU A 93 -7.01 -3.44 -11.33
C GLU A 93 -5.64 -3.03 -10.77
N THR A 94 -5.38 -1.74 -10.73
CA THR A 94 -4.31 -1.16 -9.93
C THR A 94 -4.89 -0.01 -9.11
N ILE A 95 -4.17 0.53 -8.12
CA ILE A 95 -4.64 1.70 -7.36
C ILE A 95 -4.93 2.86 -8.33
N ALA A 96 -4.08 3.02 -9.36
CA ALA A 96 -4.27 4.00 -10.42
C ALA A 96 -5.63 3.90 -11.14
N SER A 97 -6.14 2.69 -11.38
CA SER A 97 -7.43 2.48 -12.05
C SER A 97 -8.62 2.40 -11.09
N ALA A 98 -8.41 1.90 -9.87
CA ALA A 98 -9.46 1.61 -8.89
C ALA A 98 -9.83 2.81 -8.00
N SER A 99 -8.94 3.81 -7.88
CA SER A 99 -9.19 4.99 -7.05
C SER A 99 -9.05 6.30 -7.82
N SER A 100 -10.14 7.05 -7.95
CA SER A 100 -10.11 8.42 -8.48
C SER A 100 -9.39 9.40 -7.55
N THR A 101 -9.43 9.17 -6.24
CA THR A 101 -8.81 10.01 -5.21
C THR A 101 -7.30 9.82 -5.15
N TYR A 102 -6.83 8.58 -5.26
CA TYR A 102 -5.45 8.20 -4.98
C TYR A 102 -4.66 7.76 -6.21
N GLY A 103 -5.33 7.52 -7.35
CA GLY A 103 -4.69 6.91 -8.50
C GLY A 103 -3.53 7.72 -9.08
N SER A 104 -3.59 9.05 -9.03
CA SER A 104 -2.50 9.93 -9.47
C SER A 104 -1.28 9.93 -8.54
N LYS A 105 -1.42 9.38 -7.33
CA LYS A 105 -0.38 9.28 -6.29
C LYS A 105 0.19 7.87 -6.16
N ALA A 106 -0.33 6.92 -6.95
CA ALA A 106 0.03 5.51 -6.88
C ALA A 106 1.35 5.23 -7.61
N ILE A 107 2.24 4.53 -6.93
CA ILE A 107 3.53 4.08 -7.43
C ILE A 107 3.60 2.57 -7.19
N GLU A 108 3.24 1.81 -8.21
CA GLU A 108 2.99 0.37 -8.09
C GLU A 108 4.05 -0.43 -8.84
N PHE A 109 4.71 -1.35 -8.13
CA PHE A 109 5.73 -2.23 -8.69
C PHE A 109 5.20 -3.66 -8.74
N CYS A 110 5.32 -4.27 -9.92
CA CYS A 110 5.03 -5.67 -10.13
C CYS A 110 6.06 -6.23 -11.10
N ASN A 111 6.98 -7.04 -10.58
CA ASN A 111 8.05 -7.62 -11.37
C ASN A 111 7.51 -8.62 -12.39
N THR A 112 8.16 -8.70 -13.55
CA THR A 112 7.78 -9.64 -14.60
C THR A 112 7.85 -11.08 -14.10
N GLY A 113 6.74 -11.80 -14.22
CA GLY A 113 6.64 -13.19 -13.79
C GLY A 113 6.32 -13.38 -12.30
N ASP A 114 6.11 -12.31 -11.54
CA ASP A 114 5.64 -12.39 -10.15
C ASP A 114 4.28 -13.11 -10.08
N PRO A 115 4.14 -14.22 -9.33
CA PRO A 115 2.88 -14.95 -9.19
C PRO A 115 1.79 -14.18 -8.43
N VAL A 116 2.16 -13.23 -7.57
CA VAL A 116 1.24 -12.51 -6.69
C VAL A 116 0.54 -11.35 -7.40
N CYS A 117 1.20 -10.67 -8.32
CA CYS A 117 0.63 -9.51 -9.01
C CYS A 117 0.61 -9.67 -10.54
N GLY A 118 1.42 -10.56 -11.10
CA GLY A 118 1.66 -10.67 -12.53
C GLY A 118 1.11 -11.95 -13.17
N ASN A 119 0.37 -12.77 -12.41
CA ASN A 119 -0.10 -14.09 -12.83
C ASN A 119 1.03 -14.97 -13.43
N GLY A 120 2.24 -14.82 -12.89
CA GLY A 120 3.42 -15.58 -13.31
C GLY A 120 3.71 -16.78 -12.41
N PHE A 121 4.92 -17.33 -12.54
CA PHE A 121 5.40 -18.49 -11.75
C PHE A 121 6.77 -18.25 -11.11
N ASN A 122 7.34 -17.06 -11.29
CA ASN A 122 8.66 -16.72 -10.76
C ASN A 122 8.55 -16.15 -9.36
N VAL A 123 8.58 -17.01 -8.34
CA VAL A 123 8.55 -16.59 -6.93
C VAL A 123 9.71 -15.65 -6.61
N MET A 124 10.88 -15.81 -7.24
CA MET A 124 11.99 -14.89 -7.01
C MET A 124 11.66 -13.46 -7.45
N ALA A 125 10.88 -13.28 -8.52
CA ALA A 125 10.41 -11.95 -8.92
C ALA A 125 9.62 -11.26 -7.80
N HIS A 126 8.87 -12.01 -6.99
CA HIS A 126 8.15 -11.47 -5.84
C HIS A 126 9.09 -11.11 -4.68
N LEU A 127 10.17 -11.89 -4.47
CA LEU A 127 11.04 -11.75 -3.31
C LEU A 127 12.16 -10.70 -3.47
N THR A 128 12.36 -10.15 -4.68
CA THR A 128 13.55 -9.33 -4.99
C THR A 128 13.35 -7.82 -4.98
N TYR A 129 12.14 -7.30 -4.74
CA TYR A 129 11.86 -5.84 -4.80
C TYR A 129 12.81 -4.99 -3.92
N ALA A 130 13.24 -5.54 -2.78
CA ALA A 130 14.15 -4.87 -1.86
C ALA A 130 15.58 -4.71 -2.41
N THR A 131 15.97 -5.54 -3.39
CA THR A 131 17.34 -5.64 -3.89
C THR A 131 17.50 -5.36 -5.39
N ASP A 132 16.41 -5.32 -6.15
CA ASP A 132 16.42 -5.11 -7.60
C ASP A 132 16.37 -3.64 -8.04
N GLY A 133 16.41 -2.71 -7.07
CA GLY A 133 16.34 -1.27 -7.31
C GLY A 133 14.93 -0.67 -7.32
N SER A 134 13.89 -1.50 -7.17
CA SER A 134 12.50 -1.03 -7.08
C SER A 134 12.31 -0.07 -5.91
N VAL A 135 12.86 -0.38 -4.73
CA VAL A 135 12.78 0.50 -3.56
C VAL A 135 13.40 1.88 -3.80
N THR A 136 14.58 1.93 -4.43
CA THR A 136 15.23 3.22 -4.76
C THR A 136 14.38 4.03 -5.73
N THR A 137 13.86 3.38 -6.77
CA THR A 137 12.99 4.02 -7.77
C THR A 137 11.70 4.52 -7.12
N ALA A 138 11.13 3.74 -6.20
CA ALA A 138 9.92 4.09 -5.47
C ALA A 138 10.13 5.34 -4.62
N ALA A 139 11.22 5.39 -3.85
CA ALA A 139 11.55 6.53 -3.01
C ALA A 139 11.74 7.80 -3.85
N GLN A 140 12.42 7.70 -5.00
CA GLN A 140 12.60 8.82 -5.92
C GLN A 140 11.27 9.35 -6.48
N LYS A 141 10.38 8.45 -6.91
CA LYS A 141 9.05 8.82 -7.40
C LYS A 141 8.17 9.44 -6.31
N ALA A 142 8.18 8.86 -5.10
CA ALA A 142 7.40 9.37 -3.98
C ALA A 142 7.86 10.77 -3.54
N ALA A 143 9.17 11.04 -3.56
CA ALA A 143 9.72 12.35 -3.25
C ALA A 143 9.46 13.42 -4.33
N ALA A 144 9.01 13.02 -5.53
CA ALA A 144 8.74 13.93 -6.65
C ALA A 144 7.27 14.34 -6.77
N LEU A 145 6.38 13.82 -5.92
CA LEU A 145 4.96 14.19 -5.81
C LEU A 145 4.76 15.35 -4.82
#